data_AF-A0A3P5DNI9-F1
#
_entry.id   AF-A0A3P5DNI9-F1
#
_cell.length_a   1.000
_cell.length_b   1.000
_cell.length_c   1.000
_cell.angle_alpha   90.00
_cell.angle_beta   90.00
_cell.angle_gamma   90.00
#
_symmetry.space_group_name_H-M   'P 1'
#
loop_
_entity.id
_entity.type
_entity.pdbx_description
1 polymer ?
#
loop_
_entity_poly.entity_id
_entity_poly.type
_entity_poly.pdbx_seq_one_letter_code
_entity_poly.pdbx_strand_id
1 'polypeptide(L)'
;MTGKATFSNITQQAIQFVRYTMMPWVANWEQELNRRLFTRTERAAGYYVRFNLTGLLRGTPQERAQFYHFAITDGWMSRNEARAFEDMNPVDGLDEMLVSVNAANPLNNFKDTKGKEEKNDE
;
A
#
# COMPACT_ATOMS: atom_id res chain seq x y z
N MET A 1 -34.40 -23.63 7.21
CA MET A 1 -33.03 -23.20 7.56
C MET A 1 -32.76 -21.91 6.80
N THR A 2 -33.20 -20.78 7.36
CA THR A 2 -33.20 -19.49 6.65
C THR A 2 -31.82 -18.88 6.79
N GLY A 3 -31.04 -18.91 5.71
CA GLY A 3 -29.68 -18.37 5.70
C GLY A 3 -29.73 -16.86 5.92
N LYS A 4 -29.39 -16.41 7.14
CA LYS A 4 -29.02 -15.02 7.39
C LYS A 4 -27.71 -14.77 6.65
N ALA A 5 -27.77 -14.08 5.52
CA ALA A 5 -26.58 -13.57 4.86
C ALA A 5 -25.94 -12.51 5.78
N THR A 6 -24.86 -12.87 6.47
CA THR A 6 -24.03 -11.92 7.21
C THR A 6 -23.33 -10.99 6.21
N PHE A 7 -23.21 -9.70 6.50
CA PHE A 7 -22.55 -8.71 5.62
C PHE A 7 -21.19 -9.18 5.10
N SER A 8 -20.42 -9.90 5.92
CA SER A 8 -19.14 -10.51 5.53
C SER A 8 -19.28 -11.49 4.35
N ASN A 9 -20.31 -12.33 4.33
CA ASN A 9 -20.54 -13.30 3.26
C ASN A 9 -20.93 -12.59 1.94
N ILE A 10 -21.73 -11.53 2.03
CA ILE A 10 -22.12 -10.72 0.85
C ILE A 10 -20.92 -10.00 0.26
N THR A 11 -20.07 -9.38 1.09
CA THR A 11 -18.84 -8.72 0.61
C THR A 11 -17.90 -9.70 -0.07
N GLN A 12 -17.71 -10.88 0.51
CA GLN A 12 -16.90 -11.93 -0.11
C GLN A 12 -17.50 -12.38 -1.45
N GLN A 13 -18.81 -12.57 -1.55
CA GLN A 13 -19.48 -12.89 -2.82
C GLN A 13 -19.31 -11.78 -3.88
N ALA A 14 -19.39 -10.51 -3.48
CA ALA A 14 -19.14 -9.39 -4.37
C ALA A 14 -17.69 -9.37 -4.90
N ILE A 15 -16.70 -9.62 -4.02
CA ILE A 15 -15.29 -9.75 -4.41
C ILE A 15 -15.10 -10.90 -5.40
N GLN A 16 -15.71 -12.07 -5.14
CA GLN A 16 -15.63 -13.22 -6.03
C GLN A 16 -16.26 -12.93 -7.41
N PHE A 17 -17.40 -12.24 -7.43
CA PHE A 17 -18.04 -11.82 -8.67
C PHE A 17 -17.15 -10.86 -9.49
N VAL A 18 -16.56 -9.86 -8.84
CA VAL A 18 -15.63 -8.93 -9.51
C VAL A 18 -14.43 -9.71 -10.07
N ARG A 19 -13.85 -10.61 -9.26
CA ARG A 19 -12.63 -11.35 -9.63
C ARG A 19 -12.87 -12.34 -10.76
N TYR A 20 -13.91 -13.17 -10.70
CA TYR A 20 -14.11 -14.25 -11.66
C TYR A 20 -14.97 -13.87 -12.86
N THR A 21 -15.81 -12.86 -12.72
CA THR A 21 -16.71 -12.45 -13.81
C THR A 21 -16.25 -11.16 -14.45
N MET A 22 -16.02 -10.09 -13.68
CA MET A 22 -15.77 -8.77 -14.26
C MET A 22 -14.34 -8.59 -14.79
N MET A 23 -13.32 -9.10 -14.09
CA MET A 23 -11.92 -8.91 -14.50
C MET A 23 -11.63 -9.37 -15.95
N PRO A 24 -12.09 -10.55 -16.42
CA PRO A 24 -11.90 -10.94 -17.82
C PRO A 24 -12.47 -9.94 -18.83
N TRP A 25 -13.68 -9.40 -18.57
CA TRP A 25 -14.29 -8.40 -19.45
C TRP A 25 -13.54 -7.08 -19.43
N VAL A 26 -13.13 -6.63 -18.25
CA VAL A 26 -12.34 -5.40 -18.11
C VAL A 26 -11.02 -5.52 -18.86
N ALA A 27 -10.31 -6.64 -18.72
CA ALA A 27 -9.07 -6.87 -19.45
C ALA A 27 -9.27 -6.86 -20.97
N ASN A 28 -10.37 -7.42 -21.47
CA ASN A 28 -10.70 -7.37 -22.89
C ASN A 28 -10.98 -5.93 -23.36
N TRP A 29 -11.68 -5.13 -22.55
CA TRP A 29 -11.92 -3.72 -22.85
C TRP A 29 -10.64 -2.90 -22.83
N GLU A 30 -9.77 -3.08 -21.84
CA GLU A 30 -8.47 -2.42 -21.79
C GLU A 30 -7.66 -2.72 -23.05
N GLN A 31 -7.60 -3.98 -23.47
CA GLN A 31 -6.87 -4.37 -24.68
C GLN A 31 -7.45 -3.68 -25.92
N GLU A 32 -8.77 -3.67 -26.08
CA GLU A 32 -9.39 -3.07 -27.27
C GLU A 32 -9.27 -1.54 -27.29
N LEU A 33 -9.41 -0.89 -26.13
CA LEU A 33 -9.21 0.55 -25.98
C LEU A 33 -7.75 0.93 -26.27
N ASN A 34 -6.79 0.20 -25.70
CA ASN A 34 -5.37 0.41 -25.97
C ASN A 34 -5.01 0.18 -27.45
N ARG A 35 -5.71 -0.71 -28.14
CA ARG A 35 -5.50 -0.97 -29.57
C ARG A 35 -6.06 0.13 -30.46
N ARG A 36 -7.22 0.70 -30.12
CA ARG A 36 -7.96 1.62 -31.00
C ARG A 36 -7.73 3.11 -30.72
N LEU A 37 -7.48 3.49 -29.47
CA LEU A 37 -7.43 4.91 -29.10
C LEU A 37 -6.07 5.56 -29.36
N PHE A 38 -4.99 4.78 -29.40
CA PHE A 38 -3.64 5.33 -29.48
C PHE A 38 -2.96 5.03 -30.83
N THR A 39 -2.35 6.07 -31.38
CA THR A 39 -1.43 5.95 -32.52
C THR A 39 -0.18 5.15 -32.14
N ARG A 40 0.62 4.76 -33.14
CA ARG A 40 1.89 4.04 -32.89
C ARG A 40 2.87 4.88 -32.08
N THR A 41 2.91 6.19 -32.33
CA THR A 41 3.76 7.14 -31.61
C THR A 41 3.34 7.30 -30.16
N GLU A 42 2.04 7.40 -29.87
CA GLU A 42 1.54 7.51 -28.49
C GLU A 42 1.78 6.23 -27.68
N ARG A 43 1.60 5.05 -28.29
CA ARG A 43 1.96 3.79 -27.61
C ARG A 43 3.45 3.70 -27.32
N ALA A 44 4.31 4.16 -28.22
CA ALA A 44 5.75 4.21 -28.00
C ALA A 44 6.15 5.22 -26.91
N ALA A 45 5.38 6.30 -26.75
CA ALA A 45 5.52 7.26 -25.65
C ALA A 45 4.97 6.75 -24.31
N GLY A 46 4.37 5.56 -24.27
CA GLY A 46 3.90 4.92 -23.05
C GLY A 46 2.47 5.26 -22.63
N TYR A 47 1.64 5.85 -23.50
CA TYR A 47 0.23 6.07 -23.18
C TYR A 47 -0.55 4.74 -23.18
N TYR A 48 -1.36 4.54 -22.15
CA TYR A 48 -2.26 3.40 -22.03
C TYR A 48 -3.52 3.76 -21.24
N VAL A 49 -4.59 2.99 -21.46
CA VAL A 49 -5.81 2.97 -20.66
C VAL A 49 -5.77 1.77 -19.72
N ARG A 50 -6.08 2.01 -18.45
CA ARG A 50 -6.27 0.97 -17.42
C ARG A 50 -7.42 1.37 -16.52
N PHE A 51 -8.31 0.43 -16.23
CA PHE A 51 -9.34 0.60 -15.22
C PHE A 51 -8.75 0.37 -13.82
N ASN A 52 -8.99 1.32 -12.93
CA ASN A 52 -8.61 1.17 -11.53
C ASN A 52 -9.66 0.36 -10.76
N LEU A 53 -9.56 -0.97 -10.82
CA LEU A 53 -10.45 -1.89 -10.07
C LEU A 53 -10.04 -2.06 -8.60
N THR A 54 -8.97 -1.42 -8.14
CA THR A 54 -8.55 -1.55 -6.73
C THR A 54 -9.66 -1.07 -5.80
N GLY A 55 -10.49 -0.09 -6.19
CA GLY A 55 -11.68 0.33 -5.43
C GLY A 55 -12.68 -0.80 -5.11
N LEU A 56 -12.84 -1.76 -6.02
CA LEU A 56 -13.79 -2.87 -5.91
C LEU A 56 -13.21 -4.10 -5.19
N LEU A 57 -11.88 -4.24 -5.20
CA LEU A 57 -11.15 -5.33 -4.58
C LEU A 57 -10.50 -4.94 -3.25
N ARG A 58 -10.45 -3.63 -2.95
CA ARG A 58 -10.15 -3.11 -1.63
C ARG A 58 -11.16 -3.75 -0.70
N GLY A 59 -10.65 -4.53 0.25
CA GLY A 59 -11.48 -5.12 1.30
C GLY A 59 -12.30 -4.05 2.02
N THR A 60 -13.08 -4.49 2.99
CA THR A 60 -13.85 -3.58 3.84
C THR A 60 -12.95 -2.45 4.40
N PRO A 61 -13.50 -1.25 4.68
CA PRO A 61 -12.73 -0.17 5.32
C PRO A 61 -11.98 -0.65 6.58
N GLN A 62 -12.54 -1.64 7.28
CA GLN A 62 -11.93 -2.30 8.43
C GLN A 62 -10.68 -3.11 8.03
N GLU A 63 -10.76 -3.99 7.02
CA GLU A 63 -9.60 -4.74 6.52
C GLU A 63 -8.51 -3.80 5.98
N ARG A 64 -8.91 -2.70 5.33
CA ARG A 64 -7.99 -1.68 4.83
C ARG A 64 -7.28 -0.92 5.96
N ALA A 65 -8.03 -0.51 6.99
CA ALA A 65 -7.45 0.11 8.17
C ALA A 65 -6.52 -0.84 8.91
N GLN A 66 -6.87 -2.12 9.02
CA GLN A 66 -6.02 -3.15 9.63
C GLN A 66 -4.74 -3.38 8.83
N PHE A 67 -4.83 -3.48 7.50
CA PHE A 67 -3.66 -3.62 6.64
C PHE A 67 -2.65 -2.49 6.85
N TYR A 68 -3.10 -1.23 6.79
CA TYR A 68 -2.20 -0.10 7.03
C TYR A 68 -1.69 -0.05 8.47
N HIS A 69 -2.52 -0.39 9.45
CA HIS A 69 -2.10 -0.45 10.85
C HIS A 69 -0.95 -1.44 11.06
N PHE A 70 -1.06 -2.65 10.53
CA PHE A 70 0.02 -3.64 10.60
C PHE A 70 1.25 -3.19 9.82
N ALA A 71 1.07 -2.69 8.59
CA ALA A 71 2.18 -2.26 7.75
C ALA A 71 3.03 -1.14 8.38
N ILE A 72 2.37 -0.17 8.99
CA ILE A 72 3.00 0.97 9.67
C ILE A 72 3.65 0.52 10.99
N THR A 73 3.00 -0.36 11.75
CA THR A 73 3.50 -0.80 13.06
C THR A 73 4.68 -1.76 12.94
N ASP A 74 4.68 -2.63 11.92
CA ASP A 74 5.77 -3.53 11.59
C ASP A 74 6.97 -2.78 10.97
N GLY A 75 6.79 -1.51 10.58
CA GLY A 75 7.85 -0.61 10.17
C GLY A 75 8.33 -0.80 8.72
N TRP A 76 7.58 -1.51 7.87
CA TRP A 76 7.91 -1.67 6.45
C TRP A 76 7.16 -0.69 5.53
N MET A 77 6.17 0.03 6.04
CA MET A 77 5.43 1.06 5.30
C MET A 77 5.37 2.36 6.09
N SER A 78 5.73 3.46 5.44
CA SER A 78 5.59 4.82 5.97
C SER A 78 4.15 5.31 5.83
N ARG A 79 3.78 6.32 6.62
CA ARG A 79 2.43 6.89 6.55
C ARG A 79 2.20 7.63 5.23
N ASN A 80 3.23 8.23 4.63
CA ASN A 80 3.12 8.85 3.32
C ASN A 80 2.96 7.82 2.18
N GLU A 81 3.57 6.63 2.28
CA GLU A 81 3.29 5.54 1.34
C GLU A 81 1.84 5.08 1.42
N ALA A 82 1.28 4.94 2.63
CA ALA A 82 -0.15 4.65 2.80
C ALA A 82 -1.05 5.74 2.18
N ARG A 83 -0.68 7.02 2.32
CA ARG A 83 -1.39 8.15 1.69
C ARG A 83 -1.29 8.10 0.17
N ALA A 84 -0.13 7.75 -0.39
CA ALA A 84 0.04 7.57 -1.82
C ALA A 84 -0.84 6.43 -2.36
N PHE A 85 -0.98 5.31 -1.63
CA PHE A 85 -1.88 4.21 -2.01
C PHE A 85 -3.37 4.59 -2.02
N GLU A 86 -3.74 5.57 -1.20
CA GLU A 86 -5.09 6.14 -1.13
C GLU A 86 -5.26 7.39 -2.00
N ASP A 87 -4.32 7.68 -2.90
CA ASP A 87 -4.33 8.86 -3.80
C ASP A 87 -4.42 10.20 -3.03
N MET A 88 -3.78 10.29 -1.85
CA MET A 88 -3.72 11.48 -1.00
C MET A 88 -2.35 12.17 -1.06
N ASN A 89 -2.34 13.49 -0.93
CA ASN A 89 -1.11 14.29 -0.88
C ASN A 89 -0.23 13.90 0.32
N PRO A 90 1.11 13.88 0.16
CA PRO A 90 2.03 13.66 1.27
C PRO A 90 1.94 14.77 2.31
N VAL A 91 2.35 14.47 3.54
CA VAL A 91 2.44 15.44 4.65
C VAL A 91 3.83 15.34 5.25
N ASP A 92 4.43 16.48 5.57
CA ASP A 92 5.77 16.55 6.16
C ASP A 92 5.85 15.75 7.47
N GLY A 93 6.94 15.00 7.65
CA GLY A 93 7.19 14.18 8.84
C GLY A 93 6.49 12.80 8.85
N LEU A 94 5.79 12.44 7.76
CA LEU A 94 5.13 11.12 7.63
C LEU A 94 5.93 10.10 6.80
N ASP A 95 7.11 10.46 6.29
CA ASP A 95 8.01 9.56 5.58
C ASP A 95 8.81 8.65 6.51
N GLU A 96 8.98 9.05 7.78
CA GLU A 96 9.70 8.25 8.77
C GLU A 96 8.87 7.02 9.20
N MET A 97 9.53 5.87 9.16
CA MET A 97 8.97 4.60 9.65
C MET A 97 8.72 4.69 11.15
N LEU A 98 7.56 4.21 11.59
CA LEU A 98 7.33 4.07 13.02
C LEU A 98 8.16 2.90 13.56
N VAL A 99 9.07 3.21 14.48
CA VAL A 99 9.79 2.22 15.24
C VAL A 99 9.05 2.05 16.58
N SER A 100 8.76 0.80 16.95
CA SER A 100 8.19 0.48 18.26
C SER A 100 9.05 1.09 19.37
N VAL A 101 8.43 1.76 20.34
CA VAL A 101 9.11 2.40 21.48
C VAL A 101 9.96 1.38 22.26
N ASN A 102 9.59 0.10 22.22
CA ASN A 102 10.35 -0.99 22.85
C ASN A 102 11.61 -1.40 22.08
N ALA A 103 11.69 -1.10 20.77
CA ALA A 103 12.85 -1.34 19.92
C ALA A 103 13.82 -0.14 19.87
N ALA A 104 13.41 1.03 20.40
CA ALA A 104 14.18 2.27 20.37
C ALA A 104 15.40 2.29 21.32
N ASN A 105 15.71 1.20 22.03
CA ASN A 105 16.80 1.17 23.02
C ASN A 105 17.72 -0.07 22.89
N PRO A 106 18.56 -0.13 21.84
CA PRO A 106 19.95 -0.49 22.11
C PRO A 106 21.00 0.34 21.33
N LEU A 107 20.60 1.18 20.35
CA LEU A 107 21.57 1.85 19.46
C LEU A 107 22.17 3.15 20.03
N ASN A 108 21.56 3.77 21.05
CA ASN A 108 22.14 4.93 21.72
C ASN A 108 23.32 4.59 22.64
N ASN A 109 23.54 3.31 22.99
CA ASN A 109 24.62 2.91 23.90
C ASN A 109 25.97 2.66 23.20
N PHE A 110 26.05 2.67 21.87
CA PHE A 110 27.30 2.35 21.15
C PHE A 110 28.15 3.56 20.76
N LYS A 111 27.67 4.79 20.97
CA LYS A 111 28.42 6.01 20.59
C LYS A 111 29.24 6.63 21.73
N ASP A 112 29.11 6.15 22.97
CA ASP A 112 29.76 6.79 24.13
C ASP A 112 31.09 6.17 24.58
N THR A 113 31.59 5.11 23.94
CA THR A 113 32.80 4.41 24.42
C THR A 113 34.09 4.65 23.63
N LYS A 114 34.09 5.46 22.56
CA LYS A 114 35.31 5.70 21.74
C LYS A 114 36.04 7.03 21.96
N GLY A 115 35.67 7.83 22.97
CA GLY A 115 36.18 9.20 23.13
C GLY A 115 37.04 9.51 24.36
N LYS A 116 37.46 8.52 25.18
CA LYS A 116 38.08 8.80 26.50
C LYS A 116 39.40 8.07 26.82
N GLU A 117 40.12 7.57 25.83
CA GLU A 117 41.51 7.11 26.01
C GLU A 117 42.42 7.84 25.04
N GLU A 118 42.75 9.10 25.35
CA GLU A 118 43.99 9.76 24.92
C GLU A 118 44.01 11.18 25.48
N LYS A 119 44.63 11.32 26.66
CA LYS A 119 45.45 12.46 27.13
C LYS A 119 45.47 12.43 28.65
N ASN A 120 46.62 12.08 29.20
CA ASN A 120 47.24 12.68 30.39
C ASN A 120 48.64 12.07 30.53
N ASP A 121 49.57 12.58 29.72
CA ASP A 121 51.01 12.56 30.02
C ASP A 121 51.43 14.03 30.21
N GLU A 122 51.48 14.49 31.45
CA GLU A 122 52.41 15.52 31.96
C GLU A 122 52.48 15.48 33.50
#